data_AF-A0A4P5YD18-F1
#
_entry.id   AF-A0A4P5YD18-F1
#
_cell.length_a   1.000
_cell.length_b   1.000
_cell.length_c   1.000
_cell.angle_alpha   90.00
_cell.angle_beta   90.00
_cell.angle_gamma   90.00
#
_symmetry.space_group_name_H-M   'P 1'
#
loop_
_entity.id
_entity.type
_entity.pdbx_description
1 polymer ?
#
loop_
_entity_poly.entity_id
_entity_poly.type
_entity_poly.pdbx_seq_one_letter_code
_entity_poly.pdbx_strand_id
1 'polypeptide(L)'
;MGSRTEADVSRDLVRAGLDEPTAKKFAAGAQKKGSDAQKFVTDNQATLGDISREVQAKLFENIYPDYVARARKNYDTWTVDTQGKSLAGKVDWDKLDSAIQDILVDFVYQGFTKGKNPMVKGMKNNLDELTTYVQTNETMQKYEAGRHRADYLLKAKKATSNVIPLASH
;
A
#
# COMPACT_ATOMS: atom_id res chain seq x y z
N MET A 1 6.50 12.60 7.00
CA MET A 1 5.69 13.81 7.24
C MET A 1 6.13 15.05 6.44
N GLY A 2 7.21 15.00 5.64
CA GLY A 2 7.79 16.21 5.02
C GLY A 2 6.93 17.00 4.03
N SER A 3 5.79 16.47 3.58
CA SER A 3 4.84 17.20 2.72
C SER A 3 3.47 17.40 3.39
N ARG A 4 3.40 17.23 4.71
CA ARG A 4 2.19 17.38 5.53
C ARG A 4 2.38 18.58 6.45
N THR A 5 1.30 19.29 6.77
CA THR A 5 1.33 20.39 7.77
C THR A 5 1.30 19.84 9.19
N GLU A 6 1.74 20.62 10.18
CA GLU A 6 1.62 20.23 11.59
C GLU A 6 0.15 19.98 11.98
N ALA A 7 -0.77 20.83 11.51
CA ALA A 7 -2.19 20.70 11.76
C ALA A 7 -2.75 19.36 11.22
N ASP A 8 -2.34 18.97 9.99
CA ASP A 8 -2.76 17.70 9.41
C ASP A 8 -2.26 16.51 10.21
N VAL A 9 -0.99 16.55 10.65
CA VAL A 9 -0.40 15.43 11.38
C VAL A 9 -0.99 15.33 12.79
N SER A 10 -1.14 16.45 13.49
CA SER A 10 -1.76 16.47 14.82
C SER A 10 -3.21 15.96 14.77
N ARG A 11 -4.02 16.42 13.81
CA ARG A 11 -5.40 15.95 13.61
C ARG A 11 -5.45 14.44 13.40
N ASP A 12 -4.61 13.91 12.51
CA ASP A 12 -4.61 12.48 12.19
C ASP A 12 -4.16 11.61 13.38
N LEU A 13 -3.17 12.08 14.15
CA LEU A 13 -2.70 11.40 15.38
C LEU A 13 -3.76 11.39 16.48
N VAL A 14 -4.43 12.53 16.70
CA VAL A 14 -5.53 12.61 17.67
C VAL A 14 -6.69 11.71 17.25
N ARG A 15 -7.08 11.74 15.97
CA ARG A 15 -8.11 10.85 15.43
C ARG A 15 -7.74 9.38 15.57
N ALA A 16 -6.46 9.04 15.51
CA ALA A 16 -5.96 7.69 15.71
C ALA A 16 -5.85 7.28 17.19
N GLY A 17 -6.16 8.17 18.14
CA GLY A 17 -6.24 7.88 19.57
C GLY A 17 -5.05 8.34 20.40
N LEU A 18 -4.15 9.15 19.84
CA LEU A 18 -3.09 9.79 20.61
C LEU A 18 -3.64 11.03 21.35
N ASP A 19 -3.16 11.31 22.56
CA ASP A 19 -3.55 12.52 23.27
C ASP A 19 -3.02 13.78 22.56
N GLU A 20 -3.76 14.88 22.66
CA GLU A 20 -3.45 16.12 21.93
C GLU A 20 -2.05 16.69 22.26
N PRO A 21 -1.60 16.75 23.54
CA PRO A 21 -0.23 17.17 23.86
C PRO A 21 0.84 16.32 23.17
N THR A 22 0.72 14.98 23.19
CA THR A 22 1.67 14.08 22.55
C THR A 22 1.61 14.21 21.02
N ALA A 23 0.41 14.28 20.45
CA ALA A 23 0.21 14.48 19.01
C ALA A 23 0.87 15.77 18.50
N LYS A 24 0.81 16.87 19.27
CA LYS A 24 1.49 18.13 18.94
C LYS A 24 3.01 17.96 18.91
N LYS A 25 3.59 17.22 19.86
CA LYS A 25 5.05 16.98 19.87
C LYS A 25 5.50 16.18 18.65
N PHE A 26 4.76 15.14 18.27
CA PHE A 26 5.03 14.42 17.01
C PHE A 26 4.84 15.32 15.78
N ALA A 27 3.78 16.12 15.76
CA ALA A 27 3.45 17.02 14.65
C ALA A 27 4.54 18.06 14.38
N ALA A 28 5.33 18.46 15.38
CA ALA A 28 6.47 19.37 15.19
C ALA A 28 7.54 18.83 14.22
N GLY A 29 7.51 17.53 13.88
CA GLY A 29 8.35 16.94 12.83
C GLY A 29 7.80 17.17 11.40
N ALA A 30 6.62 17.78 11.24
CA ALA A 30 6.01 18.00 9.95
C ALA A 30 6.85 18.95 9.08
N GLN A 31 6.72 18.81 7.77
CA GLN A 31 7.51 19.54 6.76
C GLN A 31 9.04 19.35 6.80
N LYS A 32 9.61 18.74 7.84
CA LYS A 32 11.03 18.38 7.89
C LYS A 32 11.35 17.25 6.91
N LYS A 33 12.48 17.37 6.23
CA LYS A 33 13.01 16.40 5.24
C LYS A 33 14.53 16.26 5.41
N GLY A 34 15.10 15.19 4.86
CA GLY A 34 16.56 14.99 4.85
C GLY A 34 17.18 15.10 6.24
N SER A 35 18.26 15.89 6.35
CA SER A 35 18.99 16.12 7.60
C SER A 35 18.12 16.70 8.71
N ASP A 36 17.14 17.54 8.40
CA ASP A 36 16.28 18.17 9.42
C ASP A 36 15.33 17.15 10.04
N ALA A 37 14.83 16.22 9.23
CA ALA A 37 14.01 15.11 9.71
C ALA A 37 14.86 14.16 10.57
N GLN A 38 16.09 13.84 10.13
CA GLN A 38 17.00 13.01 10.90
C GLN A 38 17.33 13.65 12.25
N LYS A 39 17.68 14.94 12.27
CA LYS A 39 17.97 15.68 13.50
C LYS A 39 16.76 15.70 14.43
N PHE A 40 15.57 15.99 13.92
CA PHE A 40 14.36 15.98 14.74
C PHE A 40 14.13 14.61 15.41
N VAL A 41 14.28 13.52 14.66
CA VAL A 41 14.13 12.16 15.23
C VAL A 41 15.19 11.92 16.31
N THR A 42 16.47 12.17 16.03
CA THR A 42 17.57 11.98 17.00
C THR A 42 17.31 12.76 18.30
N ASP A 43 16.89 14.01 18.19
CA ASP A 43 16.69 14.89 19.35
C ASP A 43 15.45 14.52 20.19
N ASN A 44 14.44 13.88 19.58
CA ASN A 44 13.12 13.69 20.21
C ASN A 44 12.72 12.22 20.42
N GLN A 45 13.40 11.23 19.83
CA GLN A 45 12.96 9.82 19.91
C GLN A 45 12.87 9.32 21.36
N ALA A 46 13.83 9.70 22.22
CA ALA A 46 13.88 9.23 23.60
C ALA A 46 12.75 9.81 24.46
N THR A 47 12.26 11.00 24.11
CA THR A 47 11.20 11.70 24.86
C THR A 47 9.80 11.42 24.30
N LEU A 48 9.69 11.23 22.98
CA LEU A 48 8.44 10.90 22.30
C LEU A 48 8.05 9.44 22.48
N GLY A 49 9.04 8.54 22.58
CA GLY A 49 8.79 7.10 22.58
C GLY A 49 8.13 6.60 21.30
N ASP A 50 7.59 5.39 21.37
CA ASP A 50 6.92 4.75 20.25
C ASP A 50 5.41 5.04 20.25
N ILE A 51 4.86 5.28 19.06
CA ILE A 51 3.40 5.25 18.85
C ILE A 51 2.95 3.79 19.01
N SER A 52 1.93 3.54 19.84
CA SER A 52 1.41 2.20 20.09
C SER A 52 0.95 1.52 18.79
N ARG A 53 1.00 0.18 18.76
CA ARG A 53 0.56 -0.60 17.58
C ARG A 53 -0.89 -0.31 17.19
N GLU A 54 -1.75 -0.08 18.17
CA GLU A 54 -3.15 0.28 17.93
C GLU A 54 -3.28 1.64 17.22
N VAL A 55 -2.55 2.65 17.67
CA VAL A 55 -2.58 3.98 17.03
C VAL A 55 -1.94 3.92 15.65
N GLN A 56 -0.86 3.15 15.47
CA GLN A 56 -0.26 2.91 14.14
C GLN A 56 -1.27 2.27 13.17
N ALA A 57 -2.05 1.28 13.62
CA ALA A 57 -3.09 0.65 12.82
C ALA A 57 -4.19 1.64 12.45
N LYS A 58 -4.70 2.42 13.41
CA LYS A 58 -5.73 3.45 13.15
C LYS A 58 -5.24 4.55 12.19
N LEU A 59 -3.97 4.97 12.30
CA LEU A 59 -3.37 5.90 11.34
C LEU A 59 -3.37 5.33 9.92
N PHE A 60 -3.01 4.05 9.79
CA PHE A 60 -3.02 3.36 8.51
C PHE A 60 -4.44 3.26 7.95
N GLU A 61 -5.41 2.82 8.75
CA GLU A 61 -6.83 2.73 8.38
C GLU A 61 -7.40 4.07 7.91
N ASN A 62 -7.00 5.17 8.54
CA ASN A 62 -7.46 6.51 8.16
C ASN A 62 -7.00 6.94 6.75
N ILE A 63 -5.80 6.53 6.33
CA ILE A 63 -5.23 6.93 5.03
C ILE A 63 -5.40 5.87 3.95
N TYR A 64 -5.68 4.63 4.32
CA TYR A 64 -5.77 3.51 3.37
C TYR A 64 -6.82 3.71 2.27
N PRO A 65 -8.03 4.26 2.53
CA PRO A 65 -9.03 4.50 1.48
C PRO A 65 -8.51 5.41 0.35
N ASP A 66 -7.70 6.42 0.67
CA ASP A 66 -7.09 7.30 -0.35
C ASP A 66 -6.10 6.52 -1.23
N TYR A 67 -5.36 5.58 -0.65
CA TYR A 67 -4.47 4.70 -1.40
C TYR A 67 -5.23 3.71 -2.28
N VAL A 68 -6.37 3.19 -1.84
CA VAL A 68 -7.25 2.35 -2.67
C VAL A 68 -7.77 3.15 -3.88
N ALA A 69 -8.29 4.36 -3.65
CA ALA A 69 -8.77 5.22 -4.72
C ALA A 69 -7.65 5.56 -5.72
N ARG A 70 -6.45 5.87 -5.21
CA ARG A 70 -5.27 6.15 -6.03
C ARG A 70 -4.79 4.93 -6.81
N ALA A 71 -4.86 3.73 -6.23
CA ALA A 71 -4.52 2.48 -6.89
C ALA A 71 -5.48 2.18 -8.04
N ARG A 72 -6.79 2.30 -7.81
CA ARG A 72 -7.79 2.18 -8.87
C ARG A 72 -7.55 3.17 -10.01
N LYS A 73 -7.26 4.44 -9.70
CA LYS A 73 -6.90 5.44 -10.73
C LYS A 73 -5.65 5.05 -11.52
N ASN A 74 -4.59 4.58 -10.85
CA ASN A 74 -3.37 4.11 -11.53
C ASN A 74 -3.65 2.88 -12.39
N TYR A 75 -4.45 1.95 -11.88
CA TYR A 75 -4.87 0.75 -12.59
C TYR A 75 -5.55 1.14 -13.91
N ASP A 76 -6.57 1.99 -13.87
CA ASP A 76 -7.27 2.44 -15.07
C ASP A 76 -6.38 3.23 -16.03
N THR A 77 -5.46 4.04 -15.51
CA THR A 77 -4.50 4.80 -16.32
C THR A 77 -3.52 3.90 -17.07
N TRP A 78 -3.03 2.83 -16.42
CA TRP A 78 -1.93 2.02 -16.94
C TRP A 78 -2.37 0.75 -17.67
N THR A 79 -3.65 0.39 -17.60
CA THR A 79 -4.21 -0.82 -18.21
C THR A 79 -5.06 -0.52 -19.45
N VAL A 80 -4.76 0.59 -20.12
CA VAL A 80 -5.30 0.95 -21.44
C VAL A 80 -4.20 1.04 -22.48
N ASP A 81 -4.55 0.87 -23.75
CA ASP A 81 -3.66 1.10 -24.89
C ASP A 81 -3.55 2.60 -25.23
N THR A 82 -2.82 2.93 -26.30
CA THR A 82 -2.58 4.32 -26.72
C THR A 82 -3.84 5.03 -27.24
N GLN A 83 -4.93 4.28 -27.49
CA GLN A 83 -6.23 4.80 -27.88
C GLN A 83 -7.20 4.88 -26.68
N GLY A 84 -6.74 4.52 -25.47
CA GLY A 84 -7.57 4.54 -24.26
C GLY A 84 -8.49 3.33 -24.12
N LYS A 85 -8.33 2.30 -24.96
CA LYS A 85 -9.11 1.06 -24.84
C LYS A 85 -8.44 0.13 -23.83
N SER A 86 -9.25 -0.57 -23.03
CA SER A 86 -8.73 -1.55 -22.06
C SER A 86 -7.85 -2.60 -22.74
N LEU A 87 -6.71 -2.89 -22.13
CA LEU A 87 -5.81 -3.94 -22.60
C LEU A 87 -6.50 -5.31 -22.55
N ALA A 88 -6.09 -6.20 -23.47
CA ALA A 88 -6.66 -7.54 -23.56
C ALA A 88 -6.53 -8.32 -22.23
N GLY A 89 -7.66 -8.84 -21.75
CA GLY A 89 -7.74 -9.59 -20.50
C GLY A 89 -7.79 -8.74 -19.23
N LYS A 90 -7.89 -7.40 -19.33
CA LYS A 90 -8.14 -6.55 -18.16
C LYS A 90 -9.47 -6.93 -17.52
N VAL A 91 -9.42 -7.24 -16.22
CA VAL A 91 -10.58 -7.45 -15.37
C VAL A 91 -10.95 -6.13 -14.69
N ASP A 92 -12.25 -5.88 -14.51
CA ASP A 92 -12.73 -4.70 -13.77
C ASP A 92 -12.14 -4.69 -12.36
N TRP A 93 -11.74 -3.51 -11.86
CA TRP A 93 -11.11 -3.38 -10.54
C TRP A 93 -11.89 -4.11 -9.44
N ASP A 94 -13.21 -3.89 -9.38
CA ASP A 94 -14.09 -4.45 -8.35
C ASP A 94 -14.29 -5.97 -8.47
N LYS A 95 -13.82 -6.61 -9.55
CA LYS A 95 -13.86 -8.07 -9.79
C LYS A 95 -12.51 -8.75 -9.62
N LEU A 96 -11.44 -8.00 -9.33
CA LEU A 96 -10.15 -8.58 -9.00
C LEU A 96 -10.24 -9.31 -7.66
N ASP A 97 -9.45 -10.38 -7.54
CA ASP A 97 -9.16 -11.04 -6.26
C ASP A 97 -8.62 -9.99 -5.28
N SER A 98 -9.12 -9.99 -4.05
CA SER A 98 -8.75 -8.98 -3.06
C SER A 98 -7.26 -8.97 -2.78
N ALA A 99 -6.58 -10.13 -2.84
CA ALA A 99 -5.14 -10.18 -2.65
C ALA A 99 -4.39 -9.48 -3.79
N ILE A 100 -4.90 -9.54 -5.02
CA ILE A 100 -4.35 -8.78 -6.15
C ILE A 100 -4.58 -7.28 -5.92
N GLN A 101 -5.79 -6.87 -5.51
CA GLN A 101 -6.08 -5.47 -5.21
C GLN A 101 -5.11 -4.92 -4.14
N ASP A 102 -4.92 -5.65 -3.04
CA ASP A 102 -4.01 -5.25 -1.95
C ASP A 102 -2.57 -5.06 -2.44
N ILE A 103 -2.06 -5.97 -3.29
CA ILE A 103 -0.72 -5.83 -3.86
C ILE A 103 -0.62 -4.62 -4.81
N LEU A 104 -1.65 -4.35 -5.62
CA LEU A 104 -1.68 -3.17 -6.47
C LEU A 104 -1.74 -1.87 -5.65
N VAL A 105 -2.45 -1.87 -4.52
CA VAL A 105 -2.48 -0.77 -3.56
C VAL A 105 -1.10 -0.58 -2.92
N ASP A 106 -0.45 -1.66 -2.49
CA ASP A 106 0.90 -1.61 -1.91
C ASP A 106 1.93 -1.07 -2.93
N PHE A 107 1.81 -1.40 -4.21
CA PHE A 107 2.68 -0.81 -5.23
C PHE A 107 2.55 0.72 -5.29
N VAL A 108 1.32 1.23 -5.22
CA VAL A 108 1.09 2.69 -5.17
C VAL A 108 1.56 3.29 -3.86
N TYR A 109 1.37 2.59 -2.74
CA TYR A 109 1.86 3.00 -1.44
C TYR A 109 3.39 3.14 -1.43
N GLN A 110 4.11 2.22 -2.07
CA GLN A 110 5.56 2.26 -2.26
C GLN A 110 6.02 3.26 -3.35
N GLY A 111 5.10 3.89 -4.07
CA GLY A 111 5.40 4.90 -5.07
C GLY A 111 5.62 4.38 -6.49
N PHE A 112 5.35 3.10 -6.77
CA PHE A 112 5.43 2.50 -8.11
C PHE A 112 4.27 2.95 -9.02
N THR A 113 4.21 4.25 -9.31
CA THR A 113 3.09 4.91 -10.01
C THR A 113 3.44 5.43 -11.39
N LYS A 114 4.72 5.44 -11.76
CA LYS A 114 5.23 6.04 -13.01
C LYS A 114 5.37 5.07 -14.19
N GLY A 115 5.03 3.80 -14.00
CA GLY A 115 5.20 2.78 -15.03
C GLY A 115 4.06 1.79 -15.04
N LYS A 116 3.74 1.25 -16.22
CA LYS A 116 2.60 0.37 -16.43
C LYS A 116 2.76 -1.03 -15.82
N ASN A 117 3.99 -1.52 -15.72
CA ASN A 117 4.26 -2.94 -15.45
C ASN A 117 3.61 -3.47 -14.16
N PRO A 118 3.68 -2.79 -13.00
CA PRO A 118 3.03 -3.28 -11.79
C PRO A 118 1.52 -3.47 -11.94
N MET A 119 0.82 -2.53 -12.60
CA MET A 119 -0.62 -2.61 -12.82
C MET A 119 -1.01 -3.66 -13.85
N VAL A 120 -0.29 -3.69 -14.98
CA VAL A 120 -0.52 -4.66 -16.07
C VAL A 120 -0.34 -6.10 -15.58
N LYS A 121 0.57 -6.33 -14.62
CA LYS A 121 0.81 -7.68 -14.07
C LYS A 121 -0.26 -8.19 -13.12
N GLY A 122 -1.09 -7.30 -12.55
CA GLY A 122 -2.27 -7.69 -11.78
C GLY A 122 -3.56 -7.75 -12.59
N MET A 123 -3.61 -7.11 -13.77
CA MET A 123 -4.89 -6.80 -14.43
C MET A 123 -5.71 -8.00 -14.92
N LYS A 124 -5.06 -9.16 -15.13
CA LYS A 124 -5.73 -10.36 -15.64
C LYS A 124 -6.36 -11.22 -14.55
N ASN A 125 -6.36 -10.73 -13.32
CA ASN A 125 -6.82 -11.49 -12.15
C ASN A 125 -6.10 -12.84 -11.97
N ASN A 126 -4.80 -12.89 -12.30
CA ASN A 126 -4.00 -14.10 -12.27
C ASN A 126 -2.95 -14.01 -11.16
N LEU A 127 -3.19 -14.73 -10.06
CA LEU A 127 -2.30 -14.77 -8.89
C LEU A 127 -0.90 -15.28 -9.23
N ASP A 128 -0.77 -16.24 -10.15
CA ASP A 128 0.54 -16.79 -10.55
C ASP A 128 1.36 -15.80 -11.37
N GLU A 129 0.71 -15.07 -12.30
CA GLU A 129 1.39 -14.04 -13.09
C GLU A 129 1.94 -12.93 -12.19
N LEU A 130 1.13 -12.46 -11.23
CA LEU A 130 1.56 -11.41 -10.30
C LEU A 130 2.62 -11.92 -9.32
N THR A 131 2.48 -13.14 -8.79
CA THR A 131 3.50 -13.77 -7.93
C THR A 131 4.83 -13.88 -8.65
N THR A 132 4.81 -14.40 -9.89
CA THR A 132 6.02 -14.51 -10.72
C THR A 132 6.66 -13.15 -10.95
N TYR A 133 5.86 -12.11 -11.23
CA TYR A 133 6.38 -10.76 -11.41
C TYR A 133 7.08 -10.24 -10.15
N VAL A 134 6.47 -10.39 -8.98
CA VAL A 134 7.06 -10.00 -7.69
C VAL A 134 8.37 -10.75 -7.44
N GLN A 135 8.41 -12.05 -7.74
CA GLN A 135 9.57 -12.91 -7.48
C GLN A 135 10.70 -12.75 -8.49
N THR A 136 10.47 -12.24 -9.70
CA THR A 136 11.50 -12.19 -10.76
C THR A 136 11.94 -10.78 -11.13
N ASN A 137 11.13 -9.77 -10.82
CA ASN A 137 11.50 -8.40 -11.09
C ASN A 137 12.51 -7.88 -10.06
N GLU A 138 13.70 -7.49 -10.51
CA GLU A 138 14.78 -6.99 -9.64
C GLU A 138 14.36 -5.84 -8.73
N THR A 139 13.53 -4.91 -9.22
CA THR A 139 13.06 -3.78 -8.40
C THR A 139 12.10 -4.26 -7.32
N MET A 140 11.21 -5.22 -7.63
CA MET A 140 10.30 -5.77 -6.63
C MET A 140 11.06 -6.57 -5.57
N GLN A 141 12.03 -7.40 -5.98
CA GLN A 141 12.84 -8.22 -5.06
C GLN A 141 13.59 -7.39 -4.01
N LYS A 142 14.09 -6.20 -4.37
CA LYS A 142 14.80 -5.30 -3.43
C LYS A 142 14.00 -4.97 -2.17
N TYR A 143 12.67 -4.97 -2.26
CA TYR A 143 11.78 -4.65 -1.13
C TYR A 143 11.07 -5.89 -0.57
N GLU A 144 11.20 -7.05 -1.23
CA GLU A 144 10.35 -8.20 -0.97
C GLU A 144 10.57 -8.83 0.42
N ALA A 145 11.82 -8.78 0.92
CA ALA A 145 12.18 -9.33 2.23
C ALA A 145 11.39 -8.70 3.40
N GLY A 146 10.94 -7.45 3.27
CA GLY A 146 10.13 -6.77 4.28
C GLY A 146 8.64 -6.68 3.91
N ARG A 147 8.24 -7.20 2.74
CA ARG A 147 6.88 -7.03 2.18
C ARG A 147 6.13 -8.34 2.04
N HIS A 148 6.81 -9.45 1.77
CA HIS A 148 6.23 -10.80 1.71
C HIS A 148 4.99 -10.91 0.79
N ARG A 149 4.98 -10.17 -0.32
CA ARG A 149 3.85 -10.11 -1.26
C ARG A 149 3.68 -11.43 -2.00
N ALA A 150 4.76 -12.09 -2.38
CA ALA A 150 4.70 -13.39 -3.04
C ALA A 150 4.06 -14.44 -2.11
N ASP A 151 4.48 -14.48 -0.83
CA ASP A 151 3.90 -15.39 0.16
C ASP A 151 2.41 -15.10 0.40
N TYR A 152 2.04 -13.82 0.42
CA TYR A 152 0.65 -13.39 0.55
C TYR A 152 -0.22 -13.90 -0.62
N LEU A 153 0.23 -13.70 -1.86
CA LEU A 153 -0.48 -14.16 -3.06
C LEU A 153 -0.58 -15.70 -3.12
N LEU A 154 0.48 -16.41 -2.72
CA LEU A 154 0.47 -17.88 -2.65
C LEU A 154 -0.52 -18.40 -1.59
N LYS A 155 -0.65 -17.71 -0.46
CA LYS A 155 -1.66 -18.05 0.56
C LYS A 155 -3.08 -17.82 0.05
N ALA A 156 -3.32 -16.68 -0.61
CA ALA A 156 -4.62 -16.37 -1.23
C ALA A 156 -5.01 -17.45 -2.26
N LYS A 157 -4.08 -17.84 -3.14
CA LYS A 157 -4.30 -18.91 -4.13
C LYS A 157 -4.75 -20.22 -3.46
N LYS A 158 -4.06 -20.65 -2.41
CA LYS A 158 -4.41 -21.88 -1.67
C LYS A 158 -5.80 -21.79 -1.03
N ALA A 159 -6.17 -20.62 -0.50
CA ALA A 159 -7.51 -20.41 0.04
C ALA A 159 -8.59 -20.56 -1.03
N THR A 160 -8.40 -19.97 -2.22
CA THR A 160 -9.36 -20.09 -3.34
C THR A 160 -9.49 -21.52 -3.87
N SER A 161 -8.39 -22.29 -3.93
CA SER A 161 -8.42 -23.70 -4.36
C SER A 161 -9.15 -24.63 -3.39
N ASN A 162 -9.19 -24.30 -2.10
CA ASN A 162 -9.85 -25.12 -1.07
C ASN A 162 -11.37 -24.85 -0.95
N VAL A 163 -11.90 -23.86 -1.66
CA VAL A 163 -13.32 -23.45 -1.58
C VAL A 163 -14.18 -24.09 -2.68
N ILE A 164 -13.61 -24.85 -3.61
CA ILE A 164 -14.39 -25.66 -4.57
C ILE A 164 -14.95 -26.88 -3.81
N PRO A 165 -16.26 -26.98 -3.52
CA PRO A 165 -16.83 -28.21 -2.99
C PRO A 165 -16.88 -29.23 -4.13
N LEU A 166 -16.57 -30.48 -3.81
CA LEU A 166 -16.94 -31.64 -4.63
C LEU A 166 -18.41 -31.52 -5.04
N ALA A 167 -18.67 -31.11 -6.29
CA ALA A 167 -19.96 -31.29 -6.89
C ALA A 167 -20.16 -32.80 -7.05
N SER A 168 -20.88 -33.36 -6.08
CA SER A 168 -21.42 -34.70 -6.15
C SER A 168 -22.57 -34.68 -7.15
N HIS A 169 -22.40 -35.39 -8.27
CA HIS A 169 -23.27 -36.44 -8.81
C HIS A 169 -22.89 -36.76 -10.26
#